data_AF-A0A0F7FGN2-F1
#
_entry.id   AF-A0A0F7FGN2-F1
#
_cell.length_a   1.000
_cell.length_b   1.000
_cell.length_c   1.000
_cell.angle_alpha   90.00
_cell.angle_beta   90.00
_cell.angle_gamma   90.00
#
_symmetry.space_group_name_H-M   'P 1'
#
loop_
_entity.id
_entity.type
_entity.pdbx_description
1 polymer ?
#
loop_
_entity_poly.entity_id
_entity_poly.type
_entity_poly.pdbx_seq_one_letter_code
_entity_poly.pdbx_strand_id
1 'polypeptide(L)'
;MIEILEEPVGNTYKQLISLAFNICDEFILVKRDQIELSKNSELLIKELKPYVTAIRKQNEWPGTQLLGHNADVYYFDCKPELEQLLTNKAERLYQWMQPELLEDLCFYKNKEEWLITIAHEIQGFIKTTDRQEILRIREIEGIMIY
;
A
#
# COMPACT_ATOMS: atom_id res chain seq x y z
N MET A 1 4.12 13.57 -10.59
CA MET A 1 3.26 12.51 -10.04
C MET A 1 2.72 11.76 -11.23
N ILE A 2 2.77 10.45 -11.17
CA ILE A 2 2.25 9.55 -12.20
C ILE A 2 0.93 9.00 -11.66
N GLU A 3 -0.14 9.13 -12.42
CA GLU A 3 -1.46 8.59 -12.05
C GLU A 3 -1.60 7.15 -12.55
N ILE A 4 -2.15 6.26 -11.73
CA ILE A 4 -2.51 4.90 -12.13
C ILE A 4 -3.95 4.93 -12.67
N LEU A 5 -4.10 4.74 -13.98
CA LEU A 5 -5.37 4.90 -14.70
C LEU A 5 -6.29 3.68 -14.57
N GLU A 6 -5.71 2.49 -14.42
CA GLU A 6 -6.46 1.24 -14.21
C GLU A 6 -5.85 0.46 -13.06
N GLU A 7 -6.70 -0.21 -12.27
CA GLU A 7 -6.25 -1.00 -11.11
C GLU A 7 -5.22 -2.05 -11.56
N PRO A 8 -3.99 -2.04 -11.01
CA PRO A 8 -3.04 -3.11 -11.20
C PRO A 8 -3.60 -4.39 -10.60
N VAL A 9 -3.69 -5.46 -11.40
CA VAL A 9 -4.20 -6.78 -11.00
C VAL A 9 -3.22 -7.90 -11.37
N GLY A 10 -3.34 -9.04 -10.70
CA GLY A 10 -2.56 -10.25 -10.93
C GLY A 10 -1.06 -9.97 -11.03
N ASN A 11 -0.48 -10.28 -12.20
CA ASN A 11 0.94 -10.09 -12.46
C ASN A 11 1.37 -8.61 -12.43
N THR A 12 0.54 -7.69 -12.95
CA THR A 12 0.82 -6.25 -12.91
C THR A 12 0.91 -5.74 -11.47
N TYR A 13 -0.02 -6.17 -10.61
CA TYR A 13 0.04 -5.89 -9.17
C TYR A 13 1.33 -6.44 -8.54
N LYS A 14 1.65 -7.71 -8.78
CA LYS A 14 2.85 -8.35 -8.21
C LYS A 14 4.14 -7.65 -8.64
N GLN A 15 4.25 -7.26 -9.90
CA GLN A 15 5.39 -6.50 -10.41
C GLN A 15 5.48 -5.09 -9.79
N LEU A 16 4.35 -4.39 -9.63
CA LEU A 16 4.33 -3.08 -8.96
C LEU A 16 4.78 -3.18 -7.50
N ILE A 17 4.27 -4.16 -6.75
CA ILE A 17 4.68 -4.38 -5.36
C ILE A 17 6.16 -4.74 -5.29
N SER A 18 6.64 -5.63 -6.15
CA SER A 18 8.07 -6.00 -6.18
C SER A 18 8.97 -4.79 -6.48
N LEU A 19 8.55 -3.93 -7.42
CA LEU A 19 9.24 -2.68 -7.70
C LEU A 19 9.25 -1.74 -6.49
N ALA A 20 8.12 -1.61 -5.80
CA ALA A 20 8.00 -0.80 -4.58
C ALA A 20 8.96 -1.28 -3.48
N PHE A 21 8.99 -2.60 -3.19
CA PHE A 21 9.94 -3.19 -2.23
C PHE A 21 11.41 -3.00 -2.61
N ASN A 22 11.71 -2.92 -3.91
CA ASN A 22 13.08 -2.69 -4.37
C ASN A 22 13.53 -1.22 -4.24
N ILE A 23 12.59 -0.26 -4.27
CA ILE A 23 12.89 1.17 -4.28
C ILE A 23 12.70 1.82 -2.90
N CYS A 24 11.69 1.38 -2.16
CA CYS A 24 11.21 2.01 -0.94
C CYS A 24 11.82 1.37 0.30
N ASP A 25 11.84 2.15 1.38
CA ASP A 25 12.38 1.72 2.67
C ASP A 25 11.27 1.22 3.61
N GLU A 26 10.07 1.79 3.48
CA GLU A 26 8.96 1.58 4.40
C GLU A 26 7.62 1.52 3.64
N PHE A 27 6.66 0.79 4.19
CA PHE A 27 5.26 0.87 3.77
C PHE A 27 4.32 0.93 4.96
N ILE A 28 3.08 1.34 4.71
CA ILE A 28 2.02 1.38 5.70
C ILE A 28 0.79 0.59 5.28
N LEU A 29 0.02 0.20 6.29
CA LEU A 29 -1.35 -0.30 6.17
C LEU A 29 -2.19 0.33 7.28
N VAL A 30 -3.46 0.58 6.99
CA VAL A 30 -4.33 1.38 7.87
C VAL A 30 -5.48 0.55 8.43
N LYS A 31 -5.74 0.71 9.72
CA LYS A 31 -6.93 0.20 10.39
C LYS A 31 -7.77 1.35 10.93
N ARG A 32 -8.89 1.64 10.29
CA ARG A 32 -9.88 2.64 10.73
C ARG A 32 -10.69 2.12 11.91
N ASP A 33 -10.88 2.97 12.91
CA ASP A 33 -11.61 2.61 14.13
C ASP A 33 -13.10 2.32 13.91
N GLN A 34 -13.68 2.93 12.87
CA GLN A 34 -15.11 2.90 12.61
C GLN A 34 -15.57 1.67 11.85
N ILE A 35 -14.63 0.88 11.31
CA ILE A 35 -14.93 -0.26 10.46
C ILE A 35 -14.48 -1.52 11.20
N GLU A 36 -15.43 -2.40 11.49
CA GLU A 36 -15.12 -3.69 12.10
C GLU A 36 -14.25 -4.54 11.17
N LEU A 37 -13.37 -5.33 11.76
CA LEU A 37 -12.49 -6.22 11.01
C LEU A 37 -13.23 -7.52 10.66
N SER A 38 -13.02 -8.02 9.45
CA SER A 38 -13.36 -9.40 9.14
C SER A 38 -12.36 -10.36 9.81
N LYS A 39 -12.72 -11.64 9.93
CA LYS A 39 -11.81 -12.68 10.43
C LYS A 39 -10.52 -12.76 9.60
N ASN A 40 -10.58 -12.44 8.30
CA ASN A 40 -9.41 -12.43 7.43
C ASN A 40 -8.44 -11.32 7.83
N SER A 41 -8.96 -10.11 8.06
CA SER A 41 -8.17 -8.98 8.56
C SER A 41 -7.56 -9.25 9.94
N GLU A 42 -8.31 -9.88 10.85
CA GLU A 42 -7.77 -10.25 12.16
C GLU A 42 -6.60 -11.24 12.06
N LEU A 43 -6.69 -12.23 11.16
CA LEU A 43 -5.60 -13.17 10.89
C LEU A 43 -4.40 -12.46 10.25
N LEU A 44 -4.64 -11.59 9.28
CA LEU A 44 -3.60 -10.77 8.65
C LEU A 44 -2.83 -9.94 9.68
N ILE A 45 -3.53 -9.23 10.59
CA ILE A 45 -2.87 -8.44 11.63
C ILE A 45 -1.98 -9.33 12.51
N LYS A 46 -2.43 -10.54 12.86
CA LYS A 46 -1.61 -11.49 13.64
C LYS A 46 -0.35 -11.92 12.90
N GLU A 47 -0.45 -12.17 11.59
CA GLU A 47 0.69 -12.53 10.74
C GLU A 47 1.68 -11.37 10.57
N LEU A 48 1.16 -10.13 10.45
CA LEU A 48 1.97 -8.91 10.31
C LEU A 48 2.63 -8.47 11.61
N LYS A 49 2.03 -8.78 12.77
CA LYS A 49 2.46 -8.32 14.10
C LYS A 49 3.96 -8.42 14.39
N PRO A 50 4.68 -9.51 14.03
CA PRO A 50 6.11 -9.62 14.29
C PRO A 50 6.97 -8.60 13.50
N TYR A 51 6.43 -8.05 12.42
CA TYR A 51 7.15 -7.15 11.52
C TYR A 51 6.81 -5.67 11.70
N VAL A 52 5.82 -5.35 12.54
CA VAL A 52 5.38 -3.97 12.80
C VAL A 52 6.52 -3.21 13.49
N THR A 53 6.97 -2.12 12.87
CA THR A 53 8.00 -1.23 13.44
C THR A 53 7.38 -0.19 14.37
N ALA A 54 6.20 0.31 14.00
CA ALA A 54 5.42 1.23 14.82
C ALA A 54 3.92 1.14 14.50
N ILE A 55 3.09 1.52 15.48
CA ILE A 55 1.68 1.81 15.27
C ILE A 55 1.44 3.22 15.76
N ARG A 56 0.83 4.06 14.93
CA ARG A 56 0.50 5.44 15.29
C ARG A 56 -0.99 5.69 15.16
N LYS A 57 -1.55 6.34 16.17
CA LYS A 57 -2.93 6.84 16.10
C LYS A 57 -2.93 8.13 15.30
N GLN A 58 -3.56 8.12 14.14
CA GLN A 58 -3.53 9.25 13.21
C GLN A 58 -4.91 9.43 12.58
N ASN A 59 -5.21 10.65 12.16
CA ASN A 59 -6.39 10.96 11.35
C ASN A 59 -6.04 11.25 9.89
N GLU A 60 -4.76 11.15 9.50
CA GLU A 60 -4.31 11.37 8.14
C GLU A 60 -3.15 10.44 7.78
N TRP A 61 -3.07 10.11 6.51
CA TRP A 61 -2.02 9.35 5.85
C TRP A 61 -2.03 9.72 4.35
N PRO A 62 -1.10 9.23 3.52
CA PRO A 62 -1.01 9.63 2.13
C PRO A 62 -2.35 9.45 1.40
N GLY A 63 -2.88 10.54 0.86
CA GLY A 63 -4.14 10.55 0.11
C GLY A 63 -5.41 10.69 0.94
N THR A 64 -5.40 10.40 2.25
CA THR A 64 -6.62 10.36 3.06
C THR A 64 -6.50 11.18 4.34
N GLN A 65 -7.53 11.99 4.61
CA GLN A 65 -7.71 12.69 5.89
C GLN A 65 -9.12 12.46 6.43
N LEU A 66 -9.21 11.91 7.65
CA LEU A 66 -10.44 11.67 8.36
C LEU A 66 -10.92 12.92 9.09
N LEU A 67 -12.23 13.15 9.06
CA LEU A 67 -12.90 14.21 9.81
C LEU A 67 -13.51 13.64 11.10
N GLY A 68 -12.94 14.01 12.25
CA GLY A 68 -13.49 13.66 13.58
C GLY A 68 -13.21 12.22 14.05
N HIS A 69 -12.37 11.47 13.33
CA HIS A 69 -12.05 10.08 13.62
C HIS A 69 -10.55 9.80 13.48
N ASN A 70 -10.11 8.66 14.00
CA ASN A 70 -8.73 8.20 13.92
C ASN A 70 -8.65 6.79 13.33
N ALA A 71 -7.44 6.41 12.95
CA ALA A 71 -7.05 5.10 12.51
C ALA A 71 -5.73 4.71 13.18
N ASP A 72 -5.53 3.41 13.38
CA ASP A 72 -4.21 2.86 13.68
C ASP A 72 -3.46 2.69 12.35
N VAL A 73 -2.39 3.44 12.14
CA VAL A 73 -1.51 3.29 10.97
C VAL A 73 -0.32 2.44 11.39
N TYR A 74 -0.18 1.30 10.72
CA TYR A 74 0.89 0.32 10.94
C TYR A 74 2.03 0.62 9.99
N TYR A 75 3.24 0.72 10.53
CA TYR A 75 4.46 0.97 9.77
C TYR A 75 5.32 -0.30 9.72
N PHE A 76 5.96 -0.52 8.58
CA PHE A 76 6.77 -1.71 8.29
C PHE A 76 7.99 -1.35 7.45
N ASP A 77 9.15 -1.88 7.80
CA ASP A 77 10.31 -1.84 6.89
C ASP A 77 10.05 -2.75 5.67
N CYS A 78 10.44 -2.32 4.48
CA CYS A 78 10.41 -3.18 3.30
C CYS A 78 11.40 -4.35 3.47
N LYS A 79 10.86 -5.57 3.58
CA LYS A 79 11.61 -6.83 3.71
C LYS A 79 11.07 -7.89 2.74
N PRO A 80 11.92 -8.77 2.18
CA PRO A 80 11.48 -9.80 1.23
C PRO A 80 10.33 -10.69 1.76
N GLU A 81 10.32 -11.00 3.05
CA GLU A 81 9.28 -11.81 3.67
C GLU A 81 7.90 -11.12 3.65
N LEU A 82 7.88 -9.79 3.77
CA LEU A 82 6.67 -9.00 3.68
C LEU A 82 6.19 -8.86 2.24
N GLU A 83 7.09 -8.74 1.26
CA GLU A 83 6.72 -8.74 -0.17
C GLU A 83 5.92 -10.01 -0.52
N GLN A 84 6.44 -11.17 -0.11
CA GLN A 84 5.77 -12.44 -0.32
C GLN A 84 4.42 -12.51 0.41
N LEU A 85 4.34 -11.99 1.65
CA LEU A 85 3.09 -11.94 2.39
C LEU A 85 2.04 -11.07 1.66
N LEU A 86 2.38 -9.84 1.25
CA LEU A 86 1.44 -8.94 0.59
C LEU A 86 0.96 -9.47 -0.77
N THR A 87 1.87 -10.08 -1.55
CA THR A 87 1.53 -10.66 -2.86
C THR A 87 0.76 -11.98 -2.79
N ASN A 88 0.74 -12.64 -1.64
CA ASN A 88 -0.10 -13.81 -1.37
C ASN A 88 -1.49 -13.45 -0.80
N LYS A 89 -1.62 -12.29 -0.15
CA LYS A 89 -2.87 -11.86 0.51
C LYS A 89 -3.82 -11.10 -0.40
N ALA A 90 -3.28 -10.44 -1.41
CA ALA A 90 -4.04 -9.69 -2.40
C ALA A 90 -3.56 -10.01 -3.81
N GLU A 91 -4.47 -9.88 -4.78
CA GLU A 91 -4.17 -10.04 -6.21
C GLU A 91 -4.41 -8.73 -6.97
N ARG A 92 -4.81 -7.65 -6.29
CA ARG A 92 -5.06 -6.34 -6.91
C ARG A 92 -4.81 -5.19 -5.94
N LEU A 93 -4.41 -4.04 -6.47
CA LEU A 93 -3.90 -2.93 -5.65
C LEU A 93 -4.94 -2.35 -4.69
N TYR A 94 -6.18 -2.17 -5.14
CA TYR A 94 -7.27 -1.60 -4.34
C TYR A 94 -8.04 -2.67 -3.56
N GLN A 95 -7.53 -3.91 -3.49
CA GLN A 95 -8.05 -4.94 -2.58
C GLN A 95 -7.74 -4.63 -1.11
N TRP A 96 -6.70 -3.83 -0.85
CA TRP A 96 -6.32 -3.36 0.48
C TRP A 96 -7.36 -2.37 1.01
N MET A 97 -8.48 -2.91 1.47
CA MET A 97 -9.66 -2.18 1.92
C MET A 97 -10.37 -2.97 3.04
N GLN A 98 -10.81 -2.27 4.08
CA GLN A 98 -11.57 -2.87 5.16
C GLN A 98 -13.01 -3.11 4.70
N PRO A 99 -13.70 -4.16 5.22
CA PRO A 99 -13.31 -4.98 6.36
C PRO A 99 -12.41 -6.19 6.04
N GLU A 100 -12.18 -6.51 4.76
CA GLU A 100 -11.56 -7.78 4.36
C GLU A 100 -10.04 -7.83 4.48
N LEU A 101 -9.37 -6.70 4.29
CA LEU A 101 -7.95 -6.47 4.59
C LEU A 101 -7.80 -5.16 5.38
N LEU A 102 -6.55 -4.78 5.67
CA LEU A 102 -6.23 -3.40 6.07
C LEU A 102 -6.31 -2.45 4.85
N GLU A 103 -6.52 -1.16 5.10
CA GLU A 103 -6.70 -0.15 4.04
C GLU A 103 -5.38 0.47 3.56
N ASP A 104 -5.43 1.00 2.33
CA ASP A 104 -4.51 1.99 1.78
C ASP A 104 -3.02 1.61 1.88
N LEU A 105 -2.63 0.56 1.17
CA LEU A 105 -1.23 0.14 1.03
C LEU A 105 -0.41 1.25 0.35
N CYS A 106 0.36 2.00 1.14
CA CYS A 106 1.22 3.09 0.67
C CYS A 106 2.69 2.80 0.97
N PHE A 107 3.60 3.29 0.13
CA PHE A 107 5.05 3.11 0.28
C PHE A 107 5.78 4.44 0.40
N TYR A 108 6.89 4.44 1.13
CA TYR A 108 7.77 5.58 1.33
C TYR A 108 9.21 5.27 0.94
N LYS A 109 9.85 6.22 0.25
CA LYS A 109 11.27 6.22 -0.07
C LYS A 109 11.92 7.42 0.60
N ASN A 110 12.91 7.19 1.47
CA ASN A 110 13.58 8.24 2.25
C ASN A 110 12.60 9.16 3.00
N LYS A 111 11.54 8.58 3.59
CA LYS A 111 10.43 9.27 4.29
C LYS A 111 9.49 10.09 3.40
N GLU A 112 9.73 10.14 2.09
CA GLU A 112 8.83 10.75 1.13
C GLU A 112 7.89 9.70 0.55
N GLU A 113 6.64 10.07 0.34
CA GLU A 113 5.63 9.19 -0.28
C GLU A 113 6.08 8.80 -1.70
N TRP A 114 6.05 7.51 -2.00
CA TRP A 114 6.38 6.97 -3.32
C TRP A 114 5.16 6.35 -4.00
N LEU A 115 4.46 5.41 -3.34
CA LEU A 115 3.17 4.89 -3.81
C LEU A 115 2.09 5.34 -2.84
N ILE A 116 1.08 6.02 -3.36
CA ILE A 116 -0.11 6.48 -2.62
C ILE A 116 -1.29 5.69 -3.15
N THR A 117 -2.10 5.13 -2.26
CA THR A 117 -3.35 4.47 -2.62
C THR A 117 -4.49 4.97 -1.73
N ILE A 118 -5.65 5.17 -2.35
CA ILE A 118 -6.92 5.44 -1.68
C ILE A 118 -7.87 4.37 -2.18
N ALA A 119 -7.86 3.20 -1.55
CA ALA A 119 -8.45 1.99 -2.10
C ALA A 119 -9.96 2.10 -2.29
N HIS A 120 -10.64 2.75 -1.33
CA HIS A 120 -12.07 2.98 -1.38
C HIS A 120 -12.50 3.99 -2.45
N GLU A 121 -11.56 4.82 -2.95
CA GLU A 121 -11.77 5.74 -4.08
C GLU A 121 -11.23 5.19 -5.41
N ILE A 122 -10.58 4.02 -5.41
CA ILE A 122 -9.95 3.39 -6.58
C ILE A 122 -8.91 4.34 -7.20
N GLN A 123 -8.12 5.00 -6.35
CA GLN A 123 -7.09 5.94 -6.77
C GLN A 123 -5.69 5.50 -6.34
N GLY A 124 -4.72 5.72 -7.23
CA GLY A 124 -3.34 5.33 -7.04
C GLY A 124 -2.40 6.30 -7.75
N PHE A 125 -1.34 6.70 -7.05
CA PHE A 125 -0.35 7.63 -7.58
C PHE A 125 1.07 7.19 -7.25
N ILE A 126 1.97 7.33 -8.21
CA ILE A 126 3.41 7.14 -8.00
C ILE A 126 4.12 8.49 -8.02
N LYS A 127 4.74 8.86 -6.91
CA LYS A 127 5.51 10.10 -6.73
C LYS A 127 6.99 9.82 -6.97
N THR A 128 7.43 10.05 -8.20
CA THR A 128 8.86 10.06 -8.53
C THR A 128 9.15 11.03 -9.68
N THR A 129 10.36 11.56 -9.69
CA THR A 129 10.97 12.27 -10.83
C THR A 129 12.24 11.56 -11.32
N ASP A 130 12.60 10.43 -10.69
CA ASP A 130 13.78 9.67 -11.07
C ASP A 130 13.53 8.95 -12.40
N ARG A 131 14.38 9.23 -13.39
CA ARG A 131 14.20 8.69 -14.75
C ARG A 131 14.29 7.17 -14.79
N GLN A 132 15.15 6.55 -13.98
CA GLN A 132 15.30 5.09 -13.96
C GLN A 132 14.06 4.43 -13.35
N GLU A 133 13.51 5.01 -12.28
CA GLU A 133 12.26 4.52 -11.69
C GLU A 133 11.10 4.63 -12.68
N ILE A 134 10.97 5.76 -13.37
CA ILE A 134 9.93 5.97 -14.38
C ILE A 134 10.03 4.94 -15.51
N LEU A 135 11.25 4.63 -15.96
CA LEU A 135 11.47 3.59 -16.98
C LEU A 135 11.05 2.22 -16.46
N ARG A 136 11.47 1.85 -15.25
CA ARG A 136 11.09 0.56 -14.63
C ARG A 136 9.59 0.44 -14.38
N ILE A 137 8.91 1.51 -14.01
CA ILE A 137 7.44 1.53 -13.89
C ILE A 137 6.83 1.21 -15.26
N ARG A 138 7.30 1.85 -16.34
CA ARG A 138 6.79 1.64 -17.71
C ARG A 138 7.10 0.25 -18.28
N GLU A 139 8.05 -0.48 -17.69
CA GLU A 139 8.36 -1.87 -18.04
C GLU A 139 7.40 -2.88 -17.37
N ILE A 140 6.59 -2.45 -16.39
CA ILE A 140 5.59 -3.31 -15.77
C ILE A 140 4.54 -3.68 -16.83
N GLU A 141 4.34 -4.98 -17.02
CA GLU A 141 3.39 -5.49 -18.01
C GLU A 141 1.95 -5.13 -17.60
N GLY A 142 1.20 -4.52 -18.50
CA GLY A 142 -0.21 -4.18 -18.28
C GLY A 142 -0.44 -2.96 -17.39
N ILE A 143 0.60 -2.25 -16.97
CA ILE A 143 0.42 -1.01 -16.22
C ILE A 143 -0.15 0.10 -17.13
N MET A 144 -1.18 0.80 -16.64
CA MET A 144 -1.78 1.94 -17.34
C MET A 144 -1.58 3.18 -16.49
N ILE A 145 -0.76 4.11 -16.97
CA ILE A 145 -0.35 5.32 -16.22
C ILE A 145 -0.35 6.58 -17.08
N TYR A 146 -0.54 7.74 -16.44
CA TYR A 146 -0.43 9.09 -17.02
C TYR A 146 0.68 9.91 -16.36
#